data_AF-A0A2E3MD53-F1
#
_entry.id   AF-A0A2E3MD53-F1
#
_cell.length_a   1.000
_cell.length_b   1.000
_cell.length_c   1.000
_cell.angle_alpha   90.00
_cell.angle_beta   90.00
_cell.angle_gamma   90.00
#
_symmetry.space_group_name_H-M   'P 1'
#
loop_
_entity.id
_entity.type
_entity.pdbx_description
1 polymer ?
#
loop_
_entity_poly.entity_id
_entity_poly.type
_entity_poly.pdbx_seq_one_letter_code
_entity_poly.pdbx_strand_id
1 'polypeptide(L)'
;MLSLAPVTVVETDLLVDGDYVFETSGRDDDEDDEDDDDDDDEDDDDDDENEEFCEQYDGDQNSCSQYPQCEWDAEDDPSDSDYPGECDENEDYEGGGSNNGNGNSGGGSSGSDYDNDGEDDSLDSDDDNDGYEDQEDAFPYNENEHEDTDGDGIGDNADNDDDGDNVSDSEDAFPKDSSEQYNTDNDSIGNNADPDDDNDGVPDEDDAFPLDASEYLDTDGDGLGNNADVDDDNDGVVDSQDAFPLDPSENADHDGDGIGDNADNDDDNDGIPDDEDSQTDEVEIIYDNDGDGISDENDPDDDNDGVDDTLDAFPFDPQEQYNFDGDSKGDNSDTDDDNDGIVDILDAFQFNASEWLDNDGDGIGNNADTDDDNDGIPDIEDAFPYNSTYTSDLDNDGLPDSIDLDIDGDNYKNSEDDFPEDPTEWRDTDGDGVGNNRDGDDDGDGVIDILDTRPLDSGGTIIQPGPQNSDSAESEESGVITISIQDILILLAISSAATITFLWRARKKEPKKEVEKEA
;
A
#
# COMPACT_ATOMS: atom_id res chain seq x y z
N MET A 1 -8.58 -53.26 21.62
CA MET A 1 -9.97 -53.46 21.18
C MET A 1 -10.82 -54.07 22.29
N LEU A 2 -11.29 -53.23 23.21
CA LEU A 2 -12.66 -53.30 23.73
C LEU A 2 -13.19 -51.87 23.55
N SER A 3 -14.38 -51.71 22.98
CA SER A 3 -14.99 -50.39 22.82
C SER A 3 -15.77 -50.02 24.08
N LEU A 4 -15.64 -48.77 24.51
CA LEU A 4 -16.58 -48.18 25.46
C LEU A 4 -17.93 -47.95 24.76
N ALA A 5 -19.01 -47.97 25.53
CA ALA A 5 -20.36 -47.67 25.06
C ALA A 5 -20.76 -46.28 25.58
N PRO A 6 -21.56 -45.50 24.84
CA PRO A 6 -21.86 -44.12 25.21
C PRO A 6 -22.78 -44.06 26.44
N VAL A 7 -22.49 -43.09 27.31
CA VAL A 7 -23.36 -42.71 28.43
C VAL A 7 -24.39 -41.71 27.91
N THR A 8 -25.67 -42.01 28.09
CA THR A 8 -26.75 -41.08 27.76
C THR A 8 -27.05 -40.19 28.96
N VAL A 9 -26.79 -38.89 28.83
CA VAL A 9 -27.26 -37.88 29.79
C VAL A 9 -28.79 -37.79 29.72
N VAL A 10 -29.43 -37.58 30.87
CA VAL A 10 -30.89 -37.39 30.98
C VAL A 10 -31.15 -35.94 31.35
N GLU A 11 -31.70 -35.17 30.40
CA GLU A 11 -32.19 -33.83 30.67
C GLU A 11 -33.33 -33.84 31.69
N THR A 12 -33.37 -32.83 32.56
CA THR A 12 -34.51 -32.57 33.44
C THR A 12 -35.09 -31.20 33.16
N ASP A 13 -36.22 -31.16 32.44
CA ASP A 13 -37.04 -29.96 32.25
C ASP A 13 -37.39 -29.29 33.60
N LEU A 14 -37.02 -28.01 33.76
CA LEU A 14 -37.55 -27.14 34.82
C LEU A 14 -38.14 -25.86 34.24
N LEU A 15 -39.48 -25.87 34.13
CA LEU A 15 -40.32 -24.72 33.78
C LEU A 15 -40.41 -23.71 34.93
N VAL A 16 -40.05 -22.44 34.71
CA VAL A 16 -40.63 -21.28 35.41
C VAL A 16 -40.70 -20.06 34.47
N ASP A 17 -41.91 -19.53 34.24
CA ASP A 17 -42.14 -18.22 33.59
C ASP A 17 -41.66 -17.05 34.48
N GLY A 18 -41.10 -15.99 33.89
CA GLY A 18 -40.55 -14.85 34.66
C GLY A 18 -40.30 -13.56 33.87
N ASP A 19 -41.30 -13.06 33.15
CA ASP A 19 -41.29 -11.80 32.40
C ASP A 19 -40.79 -10.59 33.25
N TYR A 20 -39.64 -10.02 32.89
CA TYR A 20 -39.07 -8.82 33.52
C TYR A 20 -38.44 -7.88 32.47
N VAL A 21 -39.23 -6.90 32.04
CA VAL A 21 -38.75 -5.77 31.24
C VAL A 21 -37.97 -4.81 32.13
N PHE A 22 -36.72 -4.52 31.76
CA PHE A 22 -35.92 -3.44 32.37
C PHE A 22 -35.91 -2.23 31.43
N GLU A 23 -36.66 -1.19 31.79
CA GLU A 23 -36.45 0.16 31.22
C GLU A 23 -35.23 0.78 31.93
N THR A 24 -34.20 1.17 31.18
CA THR A 24 -33.13 2.03 31.69
C THR A 24 -33.38 3.48 31.26
N SER A 25 -33.75 4.31 32.23
CA SER A 25 -33.81 5.76 32.08
C SER A 25 -32.40 6.37 32.10
N GLY A 26 -32.00 7.05 31.03
CA GLY A 26 -30.86 7.97 30.98
C GLY A 26 -31.33 9.34 30.51
N ARG A 27 -31.04 10.40 31.27
CA ARG A 27 -31.42 11.79 31.00
C ARG A 27 -30.48 12.72 31.76
N ASP A 28 -30.36 13.95 31.26
CA ASP A 28 -29.67 15.11 31.85
C ASP A 28 -28.13 15.04 31.68
N ASP A 29 -27.37 16.11 31.37
CA ASP A 29 -27.62 17.48 30.86
C ASP A 29 -26.24 18.09 30.42
N ASP A 30 -26.16 19.42 30.18
CA ASP A 30 -24.99 20.27 29.79
C ASP A 30 -24.75 20.33 28.25
N GLU A 31 -25.08 21.38 27.47
CA GLU A 31 -25.02 22.88 27.55
C GLU A 31 -23.61 23.51 27.37
N ASP A 32 -23.62 24.77 26.88
CA ASP A 32 -22.49 25.69 26.53
C ASP A 32 -21.80 25.46 25.14
N ASP A 33 -21.51 26.46 24.28
CA ASP A 33 -21.88 27.90 24.24
C ASP A 33 -21.57 28.57 22.86
N GLU A 34 -22.33 29.64 22.54
CA GLU A 34 -22.05 30.93 21.84
C GLU A 34 -21.06 31.01 20.63
N ASP A 35 -21.49 31.45 19.43
CA ASP A 35 -21.61 32.85 18.87
C ASP A 35 -20.24 33.42 18.34
N ASP A 36 -20.09 34.26 17.29
CA ASP A 36 -20.99 35.07 16.43
C ASP A 36 -20.28 35.36 15.05
N ASP A 37 -20.85 36.25 14.19
CA ASP A 37 -20.21 37.12 13.16
C ASP A 37 -19.89 36.68 11.68
N ASP A 38 -20.75 37.20 10.78
CA ASP A 38 -20.59 37.99 9.52
C ASP A 38 -19.22 38.54 9.00
N ASP A 39 -19.32 39.26 7.85
CA ASP A 39 -18.35 40.09 7.08
C ASP A 39 -17.40 39.29 6.14
N ASP A 40 -17.39 39.42 4.80
CA ASP A 40 -17.44 40.54 3.81
C ASP A 40 -16.06 40.61 3.09
N ASP A 41 -16.06 40.69 1.75
CA ASP A 41 -15.13 41.52 0.97
C ASP A 41 -15.67 41.66 -0.48
N GLU A 42 -15.57 42.88 -1.04
CA GLU A 42 -16.22 43.36 -2.27
C GLU A 42 -15.22 43.48 -3.46
N ASP A 43 -15.70 44.10 -4.57
CA ASP A 43 -14.95 44.82 -5.62
C ASP A 43 -14.18 43.98 -6.70
N ASP A 44 -14.15 44.34 -7.99
CA ASP A 44 -14.85 45.37 -8.80
C ASP A 44 -14.65 45.08 -10.33
N ASP A 45 -15.18 45.95 -11.21
CA ASP A 45 -14.89 46.11 -12.67
C ASP A 45 -15.44 45.02 -13.65
N ASP A 46 -15.94 45.31 -14.88
CA ASP A 46 -16.36 46.56 -15.53
C ASP A 46 -17.32 46.31 -16.73
N ASP A 47 -17.87 47.39 -17.31
CA ASP A 47 -18.77 47.51 -18.48
C ASP A 47 -18.58 46.55 -19.69
N ASP A 48 -19.67 45.96 -20.25
CA ASP A 48 -20.42 46.52 -21.41
C ASP A 48 -21.51 45.53 -21.96
N GLU A 49 -22.79 45.90 -21.89
CA GLU A 49 -23.89 45.14 -22.55
C GLU A 49 -24.02 45.54 -24.02
N ASN A 50 -23.50 44.76 -24.97
CA ASN A 50 -23.93 44.90 -26.37
C ASN A 50 -23.67 43.66 -27.25
N GLU A 51 -24.63 42.73 -27.31
CA GLU A 51 -24.88 42.02 -28.59
C GLU A 51 -26.34 41.59 -28.77
N GLU A 52 -26.92 41.99 -29.91
CA GLU A 52 -28.36 41.92 -30.17
C GLU A 52 -28.73 40.60 -30.88
N PHE A 53 -29.48 39.77 -30.16
CA PHE A 53 -30.06 38.51 -30.59
C PHE A 53 -30.79 38.63 -31.96
N CYS A 54 -30.19 38.07 -33.02
CA CYS A 54 -30.77 38.07 -34.37
C CYS A 54 -31.87 37.00 -34.53
N GLU A 55 -33.12 37.35 -34.22
CA GLU A 55 -34.28 36.57 -34.68
C GLU A 55 -34.50 36.70 -36.20
N GLN A 56 -34.61 35.54 -36.84
CA GLN A 56 -34.97 35.33 -38.24
C GLN A 56 -36.42 35.74 -38.56
N TYR A 57 -36.68 36.57 -39.57
CA TYR A 57 -37.92 36.50 -40.40
C TYR A 57 -37.87 37.31 -41.73
N ASP A 58 -38.67 36.84 -42.72
CA ASP A 58 -38.76 37.31 -44.12
C ASP A 58 -39.10 38.80 -44.37
N GLY A 59 -38.63 39.36 -45.50
CA GLY A 59 -39.33 40.50 -46.14
C GLY A 59 -38.57 41.32 -47.20
N ASP A 60 -38.76 41.00 -48.49
CA ASP A 60 -38.36 41.83 -49.65
C ASP A 60 -38.99 43.25 -49.63
N GLN A 61 -38.20 44.34 -49.79
CA GLN A 61 -38.41 45.49 -50.70
C GLN A 61 -37.34 46.61 -50.54
N ASN A 62 -36.63 46.93 -51.63
CA ASN A 62 -35.90 48.18 -51.95
C ASN A 62 -35.80 49.32 -50.89
N SER A 63 -34.57 49.70 -50.50
CA SER A 63 -33.97 51.05 -50.75
C SER A 63 -32.75 51.37 -49.88
N CYS A 64 -31.53 51.29 -50.43
CA CYS A 64 -30.63 52.46 -50.56
C CYS A 64 -29.29 52.06 -51.22
N SER A 65 -28.96 52.74 -52.30
CA SER A 65 -27.68 52.63 -53.02
C SER A 65 -26.62 53.58 -52.47
N GLN A 66 -25.36 53.14 -52.34
CA GLN A 66 -24.19 53.79 -52.98
C GLN A 66 -22.88 53.00 -52.76
N TYR A 67 -22.41 52.35 -53.82
CA TYR A 67 -21.00 52.03 -54.10
C TYR A 67 -20.63 52.68 -55.46
N PRO A 68 -19.34 52.92 -55.70
CA PRO A 68 -18.62 52.08 -56.68
C PRO A 68 -17.24 51.63 -56.13
N GLN A 69 -16.75 50.39 -56.28
CA GLN A 69 -16.73 49.42 -57.39
C GLN A 69 -15.79 49.78 -58.55
N CYS A 70 -14.72 49.00 -58.68
CA CYS A 70 -13.92 48.74 -59.89
C CYS A 70 -13.30 47.33 -59.74
N GLU A 71 -14.03 46.29 -60.13
CA GLU A 71 -13.43 45.01 -60.55
C GLU A 71 -13.01 45.12 -62.03
N TRP A 72 -12.00 44.35 -62.44
CA TRP A 72 -11.67 44.13 -63.85
C TRP A 72 -11.67 42.63 -64.16
N ASP A 73 -12.53 42.21 -65.07
CA ASP A 73 -12.50 40.87 -65.67
C ASP A 73 -11.36 40.77 -66.70
N ALA A 74 -10.71 39.61 -66.75
CA ALA A 74 -9.77 39.23 -67.81
C ALA A 74 -10.47 38.45 -68.93
N GLU A 75 -10.30 38.85 -70.20
CA GLU A 75 -10.41 38.05 -71.44
C GLU A 75 -10.06 38.98 -72.64
N ASP A 76 -8.90 38.83 -73.29
CA ASP A 76 -8.76 38.86 -74.77
C ASP A 76 -7.29 38.71 -75.28
N ASP A 77 -7.09 37.62 -76.02
CA ASP A 77 -6.04 37.24 -77.02
C ASP A 77 -4.86 38.22 -77.35
N PRO A 78 -3.58 37.78 -77.17
CA PRO A 78 -2.39 38.54 -77.56
C PRO A 78 -2.05 38.38 -79.05
N SER A 79 -2.79 39.02 -79.95
CA SER A 79 -2.46 39.00 -81.40
C SER A 79 -2.92 40.21 -82.25
N ASP A 80 -2.63 41.45 -81.84
CA ASP A 80 -2.65 42.61 -82.76
C ASP A 80 -1.33 43.38 -82.77
N SER A 81 -0.87 43.77 -83.97
CA SER A 81 0.46 44.35 -84.21
C SER A 81 0.41 45.38 -85.34
N ASP A 82 -0.16 46.55 -85.10
CA ASP A 82 -0.25 47.59 -86.13
C ASP A 82 -0.53 49.03 -85.59
N TYR A 83 0.36 49.61 -84.76
CA TYR A 83 0.64 51.07 -84.79
C TYR A 83 1.87 51.53 -83.98
N PRO A 84 2.94 52.06 -84.60
CA PRO A 84 3.94 52.89 -83.93
C PRO A 84 3.57 54.39 -84.03
N GLY A 85 3.62 55.10 -82.91
CA GLY A 85 3.52 56.56 -82.87
C GLY A 85 4.92 57.19 -82.97
N GLU A 86 5.18 57.97 -84.01
CA GLU A 86 6.44 58.74 -84.14
C GLU A 86 6.37 60.03 -83.29
N CYS A 87 7.42 60.28 -82.50
CA CYS A 87 7.62 61.54 -81.79
C CYS A 87 8.25 62.56 -82.74
N ASP A 88 7.53 63.64 -83.04
CA ASP A 88 7.95 64.70 -83.98
C ASP A 88 8.25 66.03 -83.26
N GLU A 89 9.15 66.77 -83.87
CA GLU A 89 9.97 67.89 -83.39
C GLU A 89 9.21 69.07 -82.73
N ASN A 90 9.77 69.61 -81.62
CA ASN A 90 9.34 70.90 -81.05
C ASN A 90 10.26 72.04 -81.52
N GLU A 91 9.76 72.90 -82.41
CA GLU A 91 10.43 74.15 -82.84
C GLU A 91 10.17 75.35 -81.89
N ASP A 92 11.12 76.30 -81.93
CA ASP A 92 10.97 77.74 -81.71
C ASP A 92 10.64 78.32 -80.31
N TYR A 93 11.70 78.80 -79.64
CA TYR A 93 11.63 79.88 -78.64
C TYR A 93 12.39 81.15 -79.10
N GLU A 94 11.69 82.17 -79.61
CA GLU A 94 12.31 83.45 -79.98
C GLU A 94 12.70 84.29 -78.74
N GLY A 95 14.00 84.59 -78.57
CA GLY A 95 14.52 85.23 -77.35
C GLY A 95 15.74 86.17 -77.48
N GLY A 96 15.69 87.20 -78.32
CA GLY A 96 16.36 88.49 -78.03
C GLY A 96 17.84 88.75 -78.45
N GLY A 97 18.04 89.86 -79.17
CA GLY A 97 18.90 90.94 -78.65
C GLY A 97 20.43 90.96 -78.89
N SER A 98 20.88 91.16 -80.13
CA SER A 98 22.06 91.98 -80.54
C SER A 98 23.27 92.15 -79.59
N ASN A 99 24.47 91.72 -80.03
CA ASN A 99 25.57 92.67 -80.29
C ASN A 99 26.73 92.12 -81.13
N ASN A 100 27.30 92.97 -81.99
CA ASN A 100 28.57 92.71 -82.69
C ASN A 100 29.77 93.13 -81.82
N GLY A 101 30.71 92.22 -81.57
CA GLY A 101 31.95 92.50 -80.83
C GLY A 101 33.14 91.65 -81.28
N ASN A 102 33.95 92.16 -82.22
CA ASN A 102 35.14 91.47 -82.73
C ASN A 102 36.33 91.62 -81.74
N GLY A 103 36.88 90.52 -81.21
CA GLY A 103 37.72 90.59 -79.98
C GLY A 103 38.91 89.61 -79.78
N ASN A 104 39.46 89.00 -80.82
CA ASN A 104 40.84 88.43 -80.90
C ASN A 104 41.58 87.89 -79.63
N SER A 105 41.65 86.55 -79.54
CA SER A 105 42.79 85.72 -79.07
C SER A 105 43.19 85.65 -77.58
N GLY A 106 42.86 84.49 -77.01
CA GLY A 106 43.53 83.75 -75.94
C GLY A 106 42.63 82.54 -75.67
N GLY A 107 42.96 81.30 -76.02
CA GLY A 107 44.26 80.66 -75.80
C GLY A 107 44.15 79.65 -74.64
N GLY A 108 43.02 78.97 -74.54
CA GLY A 108 42.68 77.82 -73.69
C GLY A 108 41.95 76.79 -74.57
N SER A 109 41.54 75.66 -74.00
CA SER A 109 40.96 74.56 -74.79
C SER A 109 39.64 74.93 -75.46
N SER A 110 39.14 74.02 -76.30
CA SER A 110 37.81 74.11 -76.91
C SER A 110 37.08 72.77 -76.83
N GLY A 111 37.45 71.93 -75.86
CA GLY A 111 36.53 70.95 -75.30
C GLY A 111 35.46 71.63 -74.45
N SER A 112 34.53 70.81 -73.98
CA SER A 112 33.67 71.13 -72.84
C SER A 112 34.49 71.01 -71.54
N ASP A 113 33.86 71.47 -70.46
CA ASP A 113 34.40 71.67 -69.10
C ASP A 113 33.13 71.73 -68.25
N TYR A 114 32.55 70.54 -67.97
CA TYR A 114 31.15 70.42 -67.53
C TYR A 114 30.95 70.87 -66.08
N ASP A 115 31.75 70.35 -65.16
CA ASP A 115 31.79 70.73 -63.73
C ASP A 115 32.40 72.13 -63.47
N ASN A 116 33.24 72.63 -64.38
CA ASN A 116 34.03 73.87 -64.30
C ASN A 116 35.23 73.82 -63.30
N ASP A 117 35.82 72.66 -63.06
CA ASP A 117 37.11 72.47 -62.35
C ASP A 117 38.27 73.20 -63.07
N GLY A 118 38.26 73.16 -64.41
CA GLY A 118 39.25 73.76 -65.29
C GLY A 118 40.22 72.79 -65.98
N GLU A 119 39.99 71.47 -65.92
CA GLU A 119 40.46 70.49 -66.90
C GLU A 119 39.60 70.61 -68.20
N ASP A 120 39.33 69.51 -68.92
CA ASP A 120 38.58 69.49 -70.21
C ASP A 120 38.01 68.08 -70.31
N ASP A 121 36.70 67.90 -70.57
CA ASP A 121 36.02 66.59 -70.47
C ASP A 121 36.74 65.44 -71.23
N SER A 122 37.54 65.78 -72.26
CA SER A 122 38.34 64.79 -72.99
C SER A 122 39.64 64.34 -72.30
N LEU A 123 39.90 64.84 -71.09
CA LEU A 123 41.12 64.70 -70.28
C LEU A 123 40.84 64.64 -68.77
N ASP A 124 39.68 65.11 -68.33
CA ASP A 124 39.14 64.78 -67.02
C ASP A 124 38.89 63.26 -66.91
N SER A 125 38.50 62.84 -65.72
CA SER A 125 38.14 61.46 -65.40
C SER A 125 36.88 61.34 -64.55
N ASP A 126 36.29 62.46 -64.17
CA ASP A 126 35.13 62.64 -63.28
C ASP A 126 34.41 63.91 -63.77
N ASP A 127 33.80 63.82 -64.96
CA ASP A 127 33.34 64.94 -65.81
C ASP A 127 32.33 65.88 -65.10
N ASP A 128 31.65 65.43 -64.04
CA ASP A 128 30.74 66.25 -63.22
C ASP A 128 31.15 66.45 -61.74
N ASN A 129 32.25 65.82 -61.30
CA ASN A 129 32.85 65.94 -59.97
C ASN A 129 31.96 65.43 -58.80
N ASP A 130 31.07 64.46 -59.06
CA ASP A 130 30.29 63.78 -58.01
C ASP A 130 31.15 62.79 -57.17
N GLY A 131 32.25 62.31 -57.75
CA GLY A 131 33.22 61.41 -57.12
C GLY A 131 33.36 60.02 -57.73
N TYR A 132 32.63 59.69 -58.81
CA TYR A 132 32.81 58.48 -59.61
C TYR A 132 33.60 58.77 -60.90
N GLU A 133 34.40 57.80 -61.39
CA GLU A 133 35.13 58.01 -62.65
C GLU A 133 34.20 57.73 -63.87
N ASP A 134 34.29 58.48 -64.99
CA ASP A 134 33.38 58.36 -66.18
C ASP A 134 33.28 56.96 -66.82
N GLN A 135 34.14 56.02 -66.40
CA GLN A 135 34.18 54.63 -66.85
C GLN A 135 33.42 53.67 -65.92
N GLU A 136 33.10 54.11 -64.71
CA GLU A 136 32.35 53.40 -63.67
C GLU A 136 31.00 54.09 -63.36
N ASP A 137 30.78 55.29 -63.91
CA ASP A 137 29.55 56.09 -63.85
C ASP A 137 28.63 55.87 -65.09
N ALA A 138 27.34 55.63 -64.85
CA ALA A 138 26.30 55.49 -65.88
C ALA A 138 25.86 56.82 -66.50
N PHE A 139 25.96 57.95 -65.77
CA PHE A 139 25.60 59.29 -66.21
C PHE A 139 26.73 60.33 -66.00
N PRO A 140 27.88 60.26 -66.72
CA PRO A 140 29.05 61.17 -66.58
C PRO A 140 28.85 62.68 -66.82
N TYR A 141 27.61 63.16 -66.88
CA TYR A 141 27.23 64.56 -67.00
C TYR A 141 26.02 64.88 -66.11
N ASN A 142 25.87 64.24 -64.95
CA ASN A 142 24.80 64.47 -63.99
C ASN A 142 25.23 64.22 -62.53
N GLU A 143 25.69 65.28 -61.85
CA GLU A 143 26.18 65.33 -60.45
C GLU A 143 25.25 64.73 -59.34
N ASN A 144 24.12 64.12 -59.71
CA ASN A 144 23.12 63.52 -58.84
C ASN A 144 22.78 62.05 -59.19
N GLU A 145 23.34 61.47 -60.26
CA GLU A 145 23.06 60.09 -60.70
C GLU A 145 24.34 59.41 -61.18
N HIS A 146 24.61 58.17 -60.73
CA HIS A 146 25.81 57.41 -61.14
C HIS A 146 25.57 55.91 -61.39
N GLU A 147 24.44 55.37 -60.91
CA GLU A 147 24.00 53.98 -61.15
C GLU A 147 22.72 53.99 -62.01
N ASP A 148 22.59 52.99 -62.88
CA ASP A 148 21.49 52.68 -63.81
C ASP A 148 21.37 51.14 -63.77
N THR A 149 20.64 50.64 -62.77
CA THR A 149 20.73 49.22 -62.38
C THR A 149 20.03 48.27 -63.39
N ASP A 150 18.88 48.66 -63.94
CA ASP A 150 18.17 47.90 -64.99
C ASP A 150 18.63 48.20 -66.43
N GLY A 151 19.20 49.39 -66.70
CA GLY A 151 19.63 49.84 -68.01
C GLY A 151 18.56 50.53 -68.88
N ASP A 152 17.47 51.00 -68.29
CA ASP A 152 16.40 51.81 -68.89
C ASP A 152 16.92 53.17 -69.41
N GLY A 153 17.86 53.78 -68.67
CA GLY A 153 18.42 55.10 -68.93
C GLY A 153 17.83 56.24 -68.09
N ILE A 154 17.03 55.91 -67.07
CA ILE A 154 16.80 56.70 -65.86
C ILE A 154 17.84 56.25 -64.82
N GLY A 155 18.28 57.15 -63.94
CA GLY A 155 19.27 56.81 -62.90
C GLY A 155 18.60 56.52 -61.57
N ASP A 156 19.22 55.64 -60.77
CA ASP A 156 18.66 55.05 -59.56
C ASP A 156 18.17 56.07 -58.49
N ASN A 157 18.64 57.32 -58.47
CA ASN A 157 18.11 58.34 -57.52
C ASN A 157 16.85 59.06 -58.05
N ALA A 158 16.46 58.80 -59.30
CA ALA A 158 15.29 59.35 -59.98
C ALA A 158 14.32 58.29 -60.50
N ASP A 159 14.74 57.02 -60.59
CA ASP A 159 13.83 55.90 -60.79
C ASP A 159 12.98 55.64 -59.54
N ASN A 160 12.06 54.68 -59.66
CA ASN A 160 11.19 54.18 -58.60
C ASN A 160 11.05 52.64 -58.69
N ASP A 161 11.87 51.97 -59.51
CA ASP A 161 11.90 50.54 -59.87
C ASP A 161 13.33 50.24 -60.40
N ASP A 162 14.34 50.45 -59.52
CA ASP A 162 15.79 50.49 -59.83
C ASP A 162 16.30 49.29 -60.66
N ASP A 163 15.72 48.09 -60.52
CA ASP A 163 16.11 46.88 -61.26
C ASP A 163 15.11 46.39 -62.33
N GLY A 164 14.00 47.12 -62.51
CA GLY A 164 13.04 46.94 -63.60
C GLY A 164 12.13 45.72 -63.47
N ASP A 165 11.96 45.17 -62.27
CA ASP A 165 11.18 43.96 -62.02
C ASP A 165 9.67 44.20 -61.85
N ASN A 166 9.24 45.46 -61.83
CA ASN A 166 7.86 45.97 -61.67
C ASN A 166 7.36 46.08 -60.22
N VAL A 167 8.21 45.91 -59.20
CA VAL A 167 7.96 46.33 -57.82
C VAL A 167 8.71 47.65 -57.56
N SER A 168 8.09 48.61 -56.86
CA SER A 168 8.79 49.86 -56.58
C SER A 168 9.80 49.73 -55.44
N ASP A 169 10.92 50.45 -55.45
CA ASP A 169 11.97 50.42 -54.40
C ASP A 169 11.44 50.69 -52.97
N SER A 170 10.25 51.29 -52.86
CA SER A 170 9.58 51.57 -51.59
C SER A 170 8.72 50.43 -51.04
N GLU A 171 8.45 49.42 -51.87
CA GLU A 171 7.68 48.21 -51.59
C GLU A 171 8.50 46.92 -51.79
N ASP A 172 9.67 47.02 -52.42
CA ASP A 172 10.64 45.94 -52.63
C ASP A 172 11.65 45.81 -51.48
N ALA A 173 11.97 44.57 -51.10
CA ALA A 173 13.02 44.23 -50.15
C ALA A 173 14.44 44.27 -50.75
N PHE A 174 14.59 44.07 -52.07
CA PHE A 174 15.88 44.08 -52.78
C PHE A 174 15.86 44.90 -54.08
N PRO A 175 15.74 46.26 -54.01
CA PRO A 175 15.59 47.12 -55.19
C PRO A 175 16.72 47.12 -56.24
N LYS A 176 17.72 46.25 -56.13
CA LYS A 176 18.84 46.12 -57.08
C LYS A 176 19.08 44.67 -57.52
N ASP A 177 18.13 43.77 -57.29
CA ASP A 177 18.16 42.37 -57.70
C ASP A 177 16.77 41.92 -58.18
N SER A 178 16.51 42.10 -59.48
CA SER A 178 15.26 41.72 -60.17
C SER A 178 14.91 40.22 -60.19
N SER A 179 15.53 39.45 -59.31
CA SER A 179 15.14 38.08 -58.98
C SER A 179 14.64 37.89 -57.54
N GLU A 180 14.61 38.93 -56.69
CA GLU A 180 14.16 38.88 -55.30
C GLU A 180 13.28 40.09 -54.95
N GLN A 181 12.00 39.86 -54.58
CA GLN A 181 11.05 40.93 -54.25
C GLN A 181 10.68 41.00 -52.76
N TYR A 182 10.85 39.87 -52.07
CA TYR A 182 10.34 39.64 -50.73
C TYR A 182 11.47 39.18 -49.82
N ASN A 183 11.31 39.53 -48.54
CA ASN A 183 12.14 39.07 -47.44
C ASN A 183 11.24 38.92 -46.21
N THR A 184 10.68 37.74 -45.99
CA THR A 184 9.69 37.52 -44.93
C THR A 184 10.30 37.66 -43.54
N ASP A 185 11.47 37.07 -43.30
CA ASP A 185 12.14 37.01 -41.99
C ASP A 185 13.07 38.21 -41.66
N ASN A 186 13.48 38.97 -42.69
CA ASN A 186 14.44 40.08 -42.68
C ASN A 186 15.91 39.67 -42.42
N ASP A 187 16.37 38.48 -42.85
CA ASP A 187 17.76 38.00 -42.65
C ASP A 187 18.80 38.61 -43.62
N SER A 188 18.35 39.19 -44.74
CA SER A 188 19.10 39.69 -45.93
C SER A 188 19.33 38.72 -47.10
N ILE A 189 18.67 37.57 -47.12
CA ILE A 189 18.47 36.68 -48.28
C ILE A 189 17.02 36.83 -48.75
N GLY A 190 16.76 36.75 -50.06
CA GLY A 190 15.42 36.92 -50.62
C GLY A 190 14.71 35.59 -50.82
N ASN A 191 13.38 35.61 -50.78
CA ASN A 191 12.56 34.40 -50.72
C ASN A 191 12.74 33.42 -51.91
N ASN A 192 13.26 33.85 -53.07
CA ASN A 192 13.55 32.91 -54.17
C ASN A 192 14.91 32.20 -54.02
N ALA A 193 15.74 32.61 -53.06
CA ALA A 193 17.07 32.09 -52.76
C ALA A 193 17.23 31.57 -51.32
N ASP A 194 16.35 31.95 -50.40
CA ASP A 194 16.26 31.33 -49.07
C ASP A 194 15.70 29.89 -49.19
N PRO A 195 16.12 28.97 -48.29
CA PRO A 195 15.45 27.69 -48.10
C PRO A 195 14.55 27.60 -46.85
N ASP A 196 14.39 28.68 -46.07
CA ASP A 196 13.67 28.77 -44.78
C ASP A 196 13.10 30.20 -44.65
N ASP A 197 12.14 30.52 -45.53
CA ASP A 197 11.66 31.88 -45.88
C ASP A 197 11.26 32.76 -44.67
N ASP A 198 10.74 32.15 -43.60
CA ASP A 198 10.28 32.83 -42.39
C ASP A 198 11.16 32.56 -41.14
N ASN A 199 12.19 31.71 -41.29
CA ASN A 199 13.20 31.35 -40.30
C ASN A 199 12.66 30.67 -39.01
N ASP A 200 11.55 29.94 -39.13
CA ASP A 200 11.02 29.04 -38.08
C ASP A 200 11.98 27.87 -37.79
N GLY A 201 12.70 27.39 -38.81
CA GLY A 201 13.63 26.26 -38.75
C GLY A 201 13.19 24.99 -39.50
N VAL A 202 12.04 25.01 -40.17
CA VAL A 202 11.54 24.01 -41.12
C VAL A 202 11.75 24.55 -42.55
N PRO A 203 12.47 23.83 -43.44
CA PRO A 203 12.69 24.32 -44.80
C PRO A 203 11.42 24.32 -45.66
N ASP A 204 11.26 25.28 -46.58
CA ASP A 204 10.05 25.46 -47.41
C ASP A 204 9.62 24.22 -48.23
N GLU A 205 10.53 23.26 -48.45
CA GLU A 205 10.20 22.00 -49.16
C GLU A 205 9.53 20.94 -48.28
N ASP A 206 9.62 21.08 -46.95
CA ASP A 206 9.01 20.25 -45.92
C ASP A 206 7.93 21.01 -45.10
N ASP A 207 7.77 22.32 -45.32
CA ASP A 207 6.83 23.22 -44.61
C ASP A 207 5.47 23.37 -45.32
N ALA A 208 4.37 23.39 -44.56
CA ALA A 208 3.01 23.64 -45.06
C ALA A 208 2.65 25.13 -45.22
N PHE A 209 3.27 26.02 -44.43
CA PHE A 209 3.08 27.47 -44.39
C PHE A 209 4.42 28.23 -44.45
N PRO A 210 5.22 28.16 -45.53
CA PRO A 210 6.58 28.74 -45.59
C PRO A 210 6.72 30.28 -45.45
N LEU A 211 5.68 31.00 -45.03
CA LEU A 211 5.67 32.46 -44.87
C LEU A 211 5.07 32.88 -43.51
N ASP A 212 4.83 31.94 -42.60
CA ASP A 212 4.25 32.15 -41.28
C ASP A 212 5.01 31.33 -40.23
N ALA A 213 6.07 31.91 -39.65
CA ALA A 213 6.91 31.31 -38.61
C ALA A 213 6.20 30.96 -37.27
N SER A 214 4.87 30.87 -37.28
CA SER A 214 4.05 30.30 -36.21
C SER A 214 3.34 29.00 -36.58
N GLU A 215 3.41 28.56 -37.85
CA GLU A 215 2.81 27.32 -38.37
C GLU A 215 3.77 26.62 -39.34
N TYR A 216 3.91 25.30 -39.23
CA TYR A 216 4.76 24.51 -40.16
C TYR A 216 4.11 23.18 -40.62
N LEU A 217 2.99 22.81 -40.00
CA LEU A 217 2.32 21.52 -40.19
C LEU A 217 0.82 21.74 -40.39
N ASP A 218 0.27 21.03 -41.38
CA ASP A 218 -1.14 20.93 -41.77
C ASP A 218 -1.41 19.41 -41.89
N THR A 219 -1.98 18.81 -40.83
CA THR A 219 -2.02 17.35 -40.69
C THR A 219 -3.12 16.69 -41.53
N ASP A 220 -4.24 17.38 -41.73
CA ASP A 220 -5.40 16.91 -42.50
C ASP A 220 -5.46 17.46 -43.94
N GLY A 221 -4.77 18.57 -44.23
CA GLY A 221 -4.76 19.28 -45.50
C GLY A 221 -5.92 20.28 -45.68
N ASP A 222 -6.51 20.78 -44.60
CA ASP A 222 -7.59 21.79 -44.58
C ASP A 222 -7.08 23.19 -45.02
N GLY A 223 -5.84 23.53 -44.66
CA GLY A 223 -5.22 24.83 -44.88
C GLY A 223 -5.20 25.77 -43.66
N LEU A 224 -5.56 25.26 -42.47
CA LEU A 224 -5.17 25.80 -41.17
C LEU A 224 -3.94 25.05 -40.66
N GLY A 225 -3.07 25.73 -39.92
CA GLY A 225 -1.90 25.11 -39.30
C GLY A 225 -2.23 24.54 -37.92
N ASN A 226 -1.54 23.47 -37.54
CA ASN A 226 -1.79 22.74 -36.30
C ASN A 226 -1.69 23.58 -34.99
N ASN A 227 -1.08 24.78 -34.98
CA ASN A 227 -1.09 25.65 -33.79
C ASN A 227 -2.31 26.59 -33.74
N ALA A 228 -3.10 26.67 -34.82
CA ALA A 228 -4.29 27.50 -34.96
C ALA A 228 -5.58 26.70 -35.21
N ASP A 229 -5.48 25.44 -35.66
CA ASP A 229 -6.60 24.51 -35.65
C ASP A 229 -6.95 24.05 -34.21
N VAL A 230 -8.03 23.30 -34.09
CA VAL A 230 -8.59 22.76 -32.85
C VAL A 230 -9.06 21.30 -32.99
N ASP A 231 -8.85 20.70 -34.16
CA ASP A 231 -9.28 19.36 -34.63
C ASP A 231 -8.27 18.95 -35.72
N ASP A 232 -6.99 18.83 -35.31
CA ASP A 232 -5.77 18.79 -36.15
C ASP A 232 -5.79 17.73 -37.27
N ASP A 233 -6.57 16.66 -37.12
CA ASP A 233 -6.72 15.59 -38.11
C ASP A 233 -8.12 15.47 -38.75
N ASN A 234 -9.06 16.34 -38.35
CA ASN A 234 -10.45 16.43 -38.79
C ASN A 234 -11.27 15.12 -38.60
N ASP A 235 -10.94 14.32 -37.58
CA ASP A 235 -11.75 13.22 -37.04
C ASP A 235 -13.15 13.70 -36.59
N GLY A 236 -13.21 14.90 -35.98
CA GLY A 236 -14.41 15.49 -35.38
C GLY A 236 -14.39 15.53 -33.84
N VAL A 237 -13.31 15.10 -33.20
CA VAL A 237 -12.97 15.32 -31.79
C VAL A 237 -11.89 16.41 -31.72
N VAL A 238 -12.06 17.38 -30.81
CA VAL A 238 -11.11 18.49 -30.69
C VAL A 238 -9.86 18.05 -29.90
N ASP A 239 -8.66 18.50 -30.28
CA ASP A 239 -7.37 18.04 -29.71
C ASP A 239 -7.31 18.05 -28.18
N SER A 240 -8.01 19.01 -27.56
CA SER A 240 -8.12 19.12 -26.10
C SER A 240 -8.91 18.00 -25.40
N GLN A 241 -9.56 17.14 -26.18
CA GLN A 241 -10.37 15.98 -25.77
C GLN A 241 -9.93 14.69 -26.48
N ASP A 242 -8.96 14.78 -27.39
CA ASP A 242 -8.46 13.69 -28.20
C ASP A 242 -7.17 13.10 -27.59
N ALA A 243 -7.09 11.78 -27.48
CA ALA A 243 -5.89 11.08 -27.02
C ALA A 243 -4.77 11.02 -28.09
N PHE A 244 -5.13 11.06 -29.38
CA PHE A 244 -4.24 10.99 -30.53
C PHE A 244 -4.58 12.08 -31.58
N PRO A 245 -4.42 13.40 -31.28
CA PRO A 245 -4.86 14.49 -32.16
C PRO A 245 -4.29 14.56 -33.60
N LEU A 246 -3.46 13.60 -34.00
CA LEU A 246 -2.81 13.53 -35.32
C LEU A 246 -3.08 12.21 -36.06
N ASP A 247 -3.96 11.35 -35.54
CA ASP A 247 -4.35 10.07 -36.17
C ASP A 247 -5.88 9.98 -36.27
N PRO A 248 -6.47 10.29 -37.44
CA PRO A 248 -7.93 10.37 -37.63
C PRO A 248 -8.60 8.99 -37.73
N SER A 249 -8.01 8.00 -37.06
CA SER A 249 -8.58 6.69 -36.80
C SER A 249 -8.59 6.29 -35.31
N GLU A 250 -8.05 7.10 -34.40
CA GLU A 250 -8.04 6.88 -32.95
C GLU A 250 -8.31 8.21 -32.22
N ASN A 251 -9.20 8.24 -31.22
CA ASN A 251 -9.45 9.45 -30.42
C ASN A 251 -9.53 9.22 -28.90
N ALA A 252 -9.43 7.97 -28.46
CA ALA A 252 -9.52 7.55 -27.05
C ALA A 252 -8.46 6.47 -26.73
N ASP A 253 -8.02 6.48 -25.47
CA ASP A 253 -6.95 5.68 -24.85
C ASP A 253 -7.40 5.47 -23.38
N HIS A 254 -8.35 4.56 -23.16
CA HIS A 254 -9.04 4.46 -21.86
C HIS A 254 -8.13 4.02 -20.70
N ASP A 255 -7.17 3.13 -20.95
CA ASP A 255 -6.19 2.69 -19.94
C ASP A 255 -4.93 3.58 -19.85
N GLY A 256 -4.60 4.35 -20.90
CA GLY A 256 -3.43 5.23 -20.96
C GLY A 256 -2.12 4.52 -21.35
N ASP A 257 -2.18 3.35 -21.99
CA ASP A 257 -1.05 2.60 -22.56
C ASP A 257 -0.37 3.36 -23.72
N GLY A 258 -1.15 4.14 -24.49
CA GLY A 258 -0.72 4.81 -25.70
C GLY A 258 -0.98 4.01 -27.00
N ILE A 259 -1.86 3.02 -26.94
CA ILE A 259 -2.55 2.40 -28.08
C ILE A 259 -4.00 2.92 -28.05
N GLY A 260 -4.55 3.33 -29.18
CA GLY A 260 -5.94 3.80 -29.23
C GLY A 260 -6.93 2.64 -29.26
N ASP A 261 -8.11 2.86 -28.67
CA ASP A 261 -9.15 1.85 -28.47
C ASP A 261 -9.55 1.10 -29.78
N ASN A 262 -9.52 1.73 -30.97
CA ASN A 262 -9.88 1.01 -32.20
C ASN A 262 -8.78 0.01 -32.65
N ALA A 263 -7.60 0.07 -32.04
CA ALA A 263 -6.44 -0.79 -32.27
C ALA A 263 -6.09 -1.72 -31.09
N ASP A 264 -6.55 -1.42 -29.87
CA ASP A 264 -6.42 -2.35 -28.75
C ASP A 264 -7.44 -3.51 -28.81
N ASN A 265 -7.46 -4.34 -27.77
CA ASN A 265 -8.27 -5.53 -27.62
C ASN A 265 -8.70 -5.74 -26.14
N ASP A 266 -8.46 -4.74 -25.27
CA ASP A 266 -8.57 -4.74 -23.80
C ASP A 266 -8.56 -3.25 -23.36
N ASP A 267 -9.54 -2.47 -23.83
CA ASP A 267 -9.54 -0.98 -23.85
C ASP A 267 -9.34 -0.33 -22.45
N ASP A 268 -9.79 -0.98 -21.37
CA ASP A 268 -9.60 -0.53 -19.97
C ASP A 268 -8.51 -1.31 -19.20
N ASN A 269 -7.91 -2.32 -19.83
CA ASN A 269 -6.89 -3.22 -19.30
C ASN A 269 -7.30 -3.96 -18.00
N ASP A 270 -8.60 -4.24 -17.81
CA ASP A 270 -9.09 -5.08 -16.71
C ASP A 270 -8.74 -6.57 -16.88
N GLY A 271 -8.33 -6.96 -18.09
CA GLY A 271 -7.91 -8.31 -18.45
C GLY A 271 -9.02 -9.19 -19.06
N ILE A 272 -10.21 -8.63 -19.29
CA ILE A 272 -11.27 -9.16 -20.14
C ILE A 272 -11.20 -8.45 -21.51
N PRO A 273 -10.87 -9.17 -22.60
CA PRO A 273 -10.88 -8.55 -23.94
C PRO A 273 -12.27 -8.03 -24.34
N ASP A 274 -12.33 -6.92 -25.09
CA ASP A 274 -13.56 -6.20 -25.48
C ASP A 274 -14.61 -7.08 -26.20
N ASP A 275 -14.19 -8.21 -26.81
CA ASP A 275 -15.09 -9.15 -27.47
C ASP A 275 -15.81 -10.12 -26.49
N GLU A 276 -15.37 -10.17 -25.23
CA GLU A 276 -15.98 -10.86 -24.10
C GLU A 276 -16.49 -9.90 -22.98
N ASP A 277 -16.01 -8.66 -22.92
CA ASP A 277 -16.41 -7.61 -21.97
C ASP A 277 -17.75 -6.87 -22.34
N SER A 278 -18.32 -6.13 -21.38
CA SER A 278 -19.54 -5.34 -21.51
C SER A 278 -19.43 -3.86 -21.14
N GLN A 279 -18.28 -3.40 -20.66
CA GLN A 279 -17.98 -2.10 -20.05
C GLN A 279 -16.60 -1.54 -20.47
N THR A 280 -16.15 -1.79 -21.70
CA THR A 280 -14.85 -1.43 -22.34
C THR A 280 -14.17 -0.11 -21.95
N ASP A 281 -14.94 0.88 -21.51
CA ASP A 281 -14.51 2.22 -21.18
C ASP A 281 -14.26 2.41 -19.65
N GLU A 282 -14.54 1.40 -18.82
CA GLU A 282 -14.61 1.45 -17.35
C GLU A 282 -14.31 0.08 -16.68
N VAL A 283 -13.05 -0.14 -16.23
CA VAL A 283 -12.54 -1.32 -15.49
C VAL A 283 -13.64 -2.06 -14.69
N GLU A 284 -14.10 -3.23 -15.17
CA GLU A 284 -15.09 -4.03 -14.44
C GLU A 284 -14.39 -4.76 -13.29
N ILE A 285 -14.38 -4.16 -12.09
CA ILE A 285 -13.85 -4.82 -10.89
C ILE A 285 -14.75 -6.00 -10.50
N ILE A 286 -14.48 -7.17 -11.09
CA ILE A 286 -15.28 -8.41 -10.96
C ILE A 286 -15.24 -8.98 -9.53
N TYR A 287 -14.15 -8.67 -8.82
CA TYR A 287 -13.80 -9.17 -7.49
C TYR A 287 -13.41 -7.95 -6.65
N ASP A 288 -14.39 -7.43 -5.91
CA ASP A 288 -14.34 -6.33 -4.95
C ASP A 288 -15.28 -6.74 -3.80
N ASN A 289 -14.73 -7.43 -2.81
CA ASN A 289 -15.51 -8.12 -1.78
C ASN A 289 -16.03 -7.16 -0.68
N ASP A 290 -15.33 -6.06 -0.40
CA ASP A 290 -15.74 -5.04 0.58
C ASP A 290 -16.58 -3.89 -0.04
N GLY A 291 -16.34 -3.58 -1.33
CA GLY A 291 -17.01 -2.53 -2.10
C GLY A 291 -16.32 -1.15 -2.08
N ASP A 292 -15.02 -1.06 -1.78
CA ASP A 292 -14.27 0.22 -1.74
C ASP A 292 -13.78 0.71 -3.12
N GLY A 293 -13.76 -0.18 -4.12
CA GLY A 293 -13.28 0.11 -5.47
C GLY A 293 -11.83 -0.28 -5.74
N ILE A 294 -11.22 -1.09 -4.89
CA ILE A 294 -9.99 -1.84 -5.16
C ILE A 294 -10.37 -3.30 -5.45
N SER A 295 -9.66 -3.96 -6.37
CA SER A 295 -9.88 -5.38 -6.68
C SER A 295 -9.26 -6.30 -5.62
N ASP A 296 -9.88 -7.43 -5.30
CA ASP A 296 -9.38 -8.47 -4.35
C ASP A 296 -7.92 -8.95 -4.63
N GLU A 297 -7.38 -8.74 -5.84
CA GLU A 297 -5.98 -9.11 -6.14
C GLU A 297 -4.95 -7.99 -5.88
N ASN A 298 -5.42 -6.77 -5.63
CA ASN A 298 -4.64 -5.56 -5.38
C ASN A 298 -5.01 -4.85 -4.05
N ASP A 299 -6.12 -5.24 -3.42
CA ASP A 299 -6.44 -4.90 -2.04
C ASP A 299 -5.48 -5.64 -1.09
N PRO A 300 -5.02 -5.00 0.00
CA PRO A 300 -4.38 -5.70 1.11
C PRO A 300 -5.32 -6.19 2.22
N ASP A 301 -6.61 -5.82 2.23
CA ASP A 301 -7.61 -6.06 3.29
C ASP A 301 -8.99 -6.35 2.65
N ASP A 302 -9.09 -7.50 1.96
CA ASP A 302 -10.16 -7.96 1.07
C ASP A 302 -11.61 -7.86 1.63
N ASP A 303 -11.80 -7.69 2.94
CA ASP A 303 -13.12 -7.48 3.56
C ASP A 303 -13.22 -6.25 4.49
N ASN A 304 -12.14 -5.46 4.59
CA ASN A 304 -12.03 -4.18 5.29
C ASN A 304 -12.43 -4.24 6.77
N ASP A 305 -12.13 -5.37 7.42
CA ASP A 305 -12.27 -5.53 8.87
C ASP A 305 -11.08 -4.95 9.66
N GLY A 306 -9.96 -4.69 8.96
CA GLY A 306 -8.76 -4.02 9.47
C GLY A 306 -7.57 -4.94 9.69
N VAL A 307 -7.52 -6.11 9.03
CA VAL A 307 -6.44 -7.10 9.14
C VAL A 307 -5.97 -7.51 7.74
N ASP A 308 -4.72 -7.15 7.39
CA ASP A 308 -4.16 -7.50 6.08
C ASP A 308 -4.34 -9.01 5.75
N ASP A 309 -4.75 -9.40 4.52
CA ASP A 309 -5.07 -10.81 4.13
C ASP A 309 -3.94 -11.81 4.42
N THR A 310 -2.70 -11.30 4.44
CA THR A 310 -1.50 -12.08 4.73
C THR A 310 -1.37 -12.51 6.20
N LEU A 311 -2.17 -11.90 7.07
CA LEU A 311 -2.29 -12.16 8.50
C LEU A 311 -3.68 -12.71 8.86
N ASP A 312 -4.69 -12.47 8.03
CA ASP A 312 -6.04 -13.00 8.24
C ASP A 312 -6.17 -14.50 7.89
N ALA A 313 -7.05 -15.20 8.61
CA ALA A 313 -7.39 -16.59 8.35
C ALA A 313 -8.55 -16.77 7.35
N PHE A 314 -9.42 -15.77 7.22
CA PHE A 314 -10.56 -15.72 6.31
C PHE A 314 -10.70 -14.32 5.67
N PRO A 315 -9.81 -13.91 4.74
CA PRO A 315 -9.81 -12.57 4.12
C PRO A 315 -11.11 -12.08 3.45
N PHE A 316 -12.16 -12.91 3.39
CA PHE A 316 -13.43 -12.59 2.72
C PHE A 316 -14.65 -12.69 3.67
N ASP A 317 -14.46 -12.77 4.99
CA ASP A 317 -15.54 -12.74 5.98
C ASP A 317 -15.16 -11.81 7.16
N PRO A 318 -15.66 -10.54 7.16
CA PRO A 318 -15.24 -9.47 8.09
C PRO A 318 -15.79 -9.64 9.52
N GLN A 319 -16.00 -10.89 9.90
CA GLN A 319 -16.41 -11.37 11.22
C GLN A 319 -15.46 -12.45 11.73
N GLU A 320 -14.44 -12.88 10.99
CA GLU A 320 -13.62 -14.06 11.28
C GLU A 320 -12.12 -13.87 10.97
N GLN A 321 -11.36 -13.27 11.89
CA GLN A 321 -9.93 -12.99 11.67
C GLN A 321 -8.98 -14.15 12.01
N TYR A 322 -9.44 -15.06 12.88
CA TYR A 322 -8.58 -16.06 13.54
C TYR A 322 -9.12 -17.48 13.36
N ASN A 323 -8.19 -18.43 13.33
CA ASN A 323 -8.45 -19.87 13.22
C ASN A 323 -7.37 -20.60 14.04
N PHE A 324 -7.61 -20.75 15.33
CA PHE A 324 -6.56 -21.14 16.27
C PHE A 324 -6.09 -22.60 16.09
N ASP A 325 -7.00 -23.53 15.80
CA ASP A 325 -6.72 -24.95 15.60
C ASP A 325 -6.37 -25.34 14.14
N GLY A 326 -6.69 -24.49 13.16
CA GLY A 326 -6.54 -24.75 11.73
C GLY A 326 -7.67 -25.58 11.10
N ASP A 327 -8.88 -25.54 11.66
CA ASP A 327 -10.14 -26.13 11.18
C ASP A 327 -10.68 -25.33 9.95
N SER A 328 -11.98 -25.44 9.65
CA SER A 328 -12.68 -24.74 8.57
C SER A 328 -13.70 -23.70 9.07
N LYS A 329 -13.68 -23.38 10.38
CA LYS A 329 -14.41 -22.27 11.01
C LYS A 329 -13.40 -21.27 11.58
N GLY A 330 -13.82 -20.02 11.74
CA GLY A 330 -13.07 -19.04 12.51
C GLY A 330 -13.52 -19.02 13.97
N ASP A 331 -12.65 -18.50 14.84
CA ASP A 331 -12.81 -18.50 16.29
C ASP A 331 -14.08 -17.76 16.77
N ASN A 332 -14.71 -16.89 15.96
CA ASN A 332 -15.98 -16.24 16.36
C ASN A 332 -17.23 -17.10 16.09
N SER A 333 -17.14 -18.12 15.23
CA SER A 333 -18.24 -19.06 14.93
C SER A 333 -17.96 -20.52 15.29
N ASP A 334 -16.72 -20.84 15.69
CA ASP A 334 -16.47 -22.07 16.43
C ASP A 334 -16.99 -21.98 17.88
N THR A 335 -16.86 -23.11 18.57
CA THR A 335 -17.35 -23.31 19.94
C THR A 335 -16.39 -24.19 20.76
N ASP A 336 -15.17 -24.42 20.25
CA ASP A 336 -14.14 -25.36 20.69
C ASP A 336 -12.83 -24.94 19.98
N ASP A 337 -12.39 -23.68 20.17
CA ASP A 337 -11.40 -22.97 19.31
C ASP A 337 -10.04 -23.69 19.18
N ASP A 338 -9.69 -24.55 20.14
CA ASP A 338 -8.46 -25.36 20.13
C ASP A 338 -8.67 -26.87 19.85
N ASN A 339 -9.93 -27.28 19.67
CA ASN A 339 -10.38 -28.63 19.32
C ASN A 339 -9.97 -29.72 20.35
N ASP A 340 -9.84 -29.37 21.63
CA ASP A 340 -9.59 -30.33 22.72
C ASP A 340 -10.85 -31.14 23.11
N GLY A 341 -12.05 -30.59 22.84
CA GLY A 341 -13.35 -31.19 23.12
C GLY A 341 -14.10 -30.60 24.33
N ILE A 342 -13.56 -29.56 24.97
CA ILE A 342 -14.24 -28.68 25.92
C ILE A 342 -14.66 -27.41 25.18
N VAL A 343 -15.95 -27.08 25.24
CA VAL A 343 -16.47 -25.87 24.56
C VAL A 343 -16.04 -24.60 25.29
N ASP A 344 -15.70 -23.51 24.58
CA ASP A 344 -15.05 -22.30 25.15
C ASP A 344 -15.80 -21.70 26.35
N ILE A 345 -17.14 -21.75 26.35
CA ILE A 345 -17.96 -21.27 27.49
C ILE A 345 -17.78 -22.08 28.79
N LEU A 346 -17.15 -23.25 28.70
CA LEU A 346 -16.74 -24.11 29.82
C LEU A 346 -15.22 -24.24 29.93
N ASP A 347 -14.45 -23.64 29.03
CA ASP A 347 -13.00 -23.70 29.01
C ASP A 347 -12.38 -22.46 29.68
N ALA A 348 -11.33 -22.67 30.49
CA ALA A 348 -10.58 -21.59 31.12
C ALA A 348 -9.51 -20.97 30.20
N PHE A 349 -9.07 -21.72 29.18
CA PHE A 349 -8.01 -21.37 28.24
C PHE A 349 -8.35 -21.80 26.81
N GLN A 350 -9.49 -21.33 26.26
CA GLN A 350 -10.01 -21.60 24.90
C GLN A 350 -9.01 -21.71 23.73
N PHE A 351 -7.80 -21.16 23.87
CA PHE A 351 -6.71 -21.21 22.88
C PHE A 351 -5.51 -22.05 23.36
N ASN A 352 -5.75 -23.19 24.03
CA ASN A 352 -4.70 -24.07 24.56
C ASN A 352 -5.21 -25.49 24.86
N ALA A 353 -5.23 -26.36 23.83
CA ALA A 353 -5.72 -27.75 23.89
C ALA A 353 -4.92 -28.74 24.78
N SER A 354 -4.20 -28.22 25.77
CA SER A 354 -3.59 -28.95 26.88
C SER A 354 -4.04 -28.45 28.25
N GLU A 355 -4.86 -27.41 28.34
CA GLU A 355 -5.35 -26.79 29.58
C GLU A 355 -6.79 -26.34 29.42
N TRP A 356 -7.74 -26.91 30.17
CA TRP A 356 -9.17 -26.57 30.08
C TRP A 356 -9.77 -26.08 31.42
N LEU A 357 -8.98 -26.13 32.49
CA LEU A 357 -9.42 -25.83 33.86
C LEU A 357 -8.36 -25.00 34.57
N ASP A 358 -8.84 -24.00 35.31
CA ASP A 358 -8.11 -23.18 36.28
C ASP A 358 -8.92 -23.24 37.58
N ASN A 359 -8.45 -24.02 38.55
CA ASN A 359 -9.22 -24.33 39.77
C ASN A 359 -9.08 -23.28 40.89
N ASP A 360 -7.96 -22.56 40.96
CA ASP A 360 -7.72 -21.51 41.95
C ASP A 360 -7.96 -20.08 41.39
N GLY A 361 -7.82 -19.89 40.08
CA GLY A 361 -7.99 -18.64 39.36
C GLY A 361 -6.70 -17.82 39.17
N ASP A 362 -5.50 -18.42 39.23
CA ASP A 362 -4.22 -17.72 39.06
C ASP A 362 -3.81 -17.48 37.59
N GLY A 363 -4.44 -18.17 36.64
CA GLY A 363 -4.15 -18.09 35.21
C GLY A 363 -3.12 -19.10 34.70
N ILE A 364 -2.79 -20.13 35.46
CA ILE A 364 -2.07 -21.33 35.02
C ILE A 364 -3.07 -22.50 35.01
N GLY A 365 -3.10 -23.27 33.92
CA GLY A 365 -4.00 -24.42 33.82
C GLY A 365 -3.54 -25.63 34.62
N ASN A 366 -4.49 -26.41 35.12
CA ASN A 366 -4.26 -27.54 36.04
C ASN A 366 -3.32 -28.66 35.52
N ASN A 367 -3.02 -28.77 34.22
CA ASN A 367 -2.01 -29.73 33.73
C ASN A 367 -0.57 -29.15 33.74
N ALA A 368 -0.43 -27.83 33.89
CA ALA A 368 0.85 -27.11 33.97
C ALA A 368 1.14 -26.52 35.35
N ASP A 369 0.11 -26.26 36.16
CA ASP A 369 0.28 -25.88 37.56
C ASP A 369 0.80 -27.05 38.40
N THR A 370 1.15 -26.76 39.64
CA THR A 370 1.74 -27.69 40.60
C THR A 370 1.14 -27.55 42.01
N ASP A 371 0.14 -26.68 42.19
CA ASP A 371 -0.53 -26.33 43.46
C ASP A 371 -1.98 -25.88 43.09
N ASP A 372 -2.73 -26.79 42.47
CA ASP A 372 -4.01 -26.58 41.75
C ASP A 372 -5.13 -25.87 42.55
N ASP A 373 -4.99 -25.73 43.87
CA ASP A 373 -5.90 -24.96 44.74
C ASP A 373 -5.24 -23.83 45.55
N ASN A 374 -3.92 -23.68 45.41
CA ASN A 374 -3.07 -22.61 45.93
C ASN A 374 -3.14 -22.44 47.46
N ASP A 375 -3.24 -23.56 48.18
CA ASP A 375 -3.12 -23.59 49.64
C ASP A 375 -1.66 -23.66 50.13
N GLY A 376 -0.74 -23.99 49.23
CA GLY A 376 0.70 -24.03 49.45
C GLY A 376 1.29 -25.43 49.60
N ILE A 377 0.50 -26.49 49.34
CA ILE A 377 0.93 -27.88 49.26
C ILE A 377 0.83 -28.35 47.79
N PRO A 378 1.96 -28.67 47.13
CA PRO A 378 1.91 -29.10 45.73
C PRO A 378 1.11 -30.40 45.51
N ASP A 379 0.44 -30.56 44.37
CA ASP A 379 -0.50 -31.68 44.08
C ASP A 379 0.10 -33.08 44.27
N ILE A 380 1.41 -33.21 44.12
CA ILE A 380 2.15 -34.47 44.30
C ILE A 380 2.36 -34.83 45.79
N GLU A 381 2.20 -33.86 46.69
CA GLU A 381 2.23 -34.00 48.14
C GLU A 381 0.83 -33.83 48.77
N ASP A 382 -0.15 -33.30 48.04
CA ASP A 382 -1.54 -33.14 48.51
C ASP A 382 -2.46 -34.35 48.23
N ALA A 383 -3.42 -34.57 49.12
CA ALA A 383 -4.43 -35.62 49.02
C ALA A 383 -5.72 -35.17 48.28
N PHE A 384 -6.02 -33.87 48.27
CA PHE A 384 -7.17 -33.26 47.61
C PHE A 384 -6.77 -32.01 46.79
N PRO A 385 -5.93 -32.12 45.73
CA PRO A 385 -5.36 -30.97 45.01
C PRO A 385 -6.32 -29.91 44.43
N TYR A 386 -7.63 -30.13 44.49
CA TYR A 386 -8.66 -29.21 44.02
C TYR A 386 -9.46 -28.57 45.18
N ASN A 387 -8.93 -28.57 46.41
CA ASN A 387 -9.64 -28.18 47.62
C ASN A 387 -8.73 -27.66 48.75
N SER A 388 -8.45 -26.36 48.68
CA SER A 388 -7.63 -25.55 49.62
C SER A 388 -8.11 -25.45 51.08
N THR A 389 -8.96 -26.37 51.51
CA THR A 389 -9.36 -26.60 52.91
C THR A 389 -8.78 -27.89 53.48
N TYR A 390 -8.34 -28.86 52.65
CA TYR A 390 -8.04 -30.23 53.06
C TYR A 390 -6.80 -30.77 52.33
N THR A 391 -5.78 -31.18 53.07
CA THR A 391 -4.47 -31.55 52.50
C THR A 391 -3.98 -32.95 52.86
N SER A 392 -4.79 -33.76 53.55
CA SER A 392 -4.35 -35.06 54.09
C SER A 392 -5.48 -36.08 54.21
N ASP A 393 -5.17 -37.29 53.74
CA ASP A 393 -5.97 -38.50 53.74
C ASP A 393 -5.01 -39.67 54.03
N LEU A 394 -4.93 -40.06 55.30
CA LEU A 394 -3.91 -40.99 55.79
C LEU A 394 -4.17 -42.46 55.36
N ASP A 395 -5.42 -42.89 55.25
CA ASP A 395 -5.78 -44.26 54.82
C ASP A 395 -6.12 -44.40 53.31
N ASN A 396 -6.32 -43.26 52.63
CA ASN A 396 -6.66 -43.11 51.21
C ASN A 396 -8.09 -43.57 50.87
N ASP A 397 -9.07 -43.38 51.77
CA ASP A 397 -10.50 -43.66 51.51
C ASP A 397 -11.24 -42.53 50.78
N GLY A 398 -10.66 -41.34 50.71
CA GLY A 398 -11.24 -40.14 50.10
C GLY A 398 -11.94 -39.19 51.09
N LEU A 399 -11.79 -39.39 52.40
CA LEU A 399 -12.22 -38.45 53.44
C LEU A 399 -11.02 -37.72 54.06
N PRO A 400 -11.05 -36.38 54.18
CA PRO A 400 -9.98 -35.65 54.85
C PRO A 400 -9.83 -36.02 56.33
N ASP A 401 -8.59 -36.17 56.80
CA ASP A 401 -8.24 -36.53 58.19
C ASP A 401 -8.95 -35.65 59.24
N SER A 402 -9.22 -34.39 58.88
CA SER A 402 -9.87 -33.40 59.74
C SER A 402 -11.35 -33.67 60.04
N ILE A 403 -12.01 -34.49 59.22
CA ILE A 403 -13.44 -34.85 59.35
C ILE A 403 -13.70 -36.35 59.43
N ASP A 404 -12.71 -37.17 59.09
CA ASP A 404 -12.81 -38.61 59.21
C ASP A 404 -12.74 -39.10 60.67
N LEU A 405 -13.27 -40.31 60.91
CA LEU A 405 -13.46 -40.93 62.21
C LEU A 405 -12.51 -42.10 62.48
N ASP A 406 -11.71 -42.55 61.51
CA ASP A 406 -10.98 -43.82 61.45
C ASP A 406 -9.74 -43.64 60.52
N ILE A 407 -8.90 -42.63 60.82
CA ILE A 407 -7.99 -42.00 59.82
C ILE A 407 -6.85 -42.88 59.32
N ASP A 408 -6.61 -44.03 59.96
CA ASP A 408 -5.65 -45.02 59.48
C ASP A 408 -6.33 -46.26 58.85
N GLY A 409 -7.67 -46.31 58.85
CA GLY A 409 -8.49 -47.32 58.20
C GLY A 409 -8.47 -48.70 58.88
N ASP A 410 -7.98 -48.80 60.12
CA ASP A 410 -7.81 -50.06 60.82
C ASP A 410 -9.14 -50.66 61.36
N ASN A 411 -10.23 -49.87 61.35
CA ASN A 411 -11.59 -50.14 61.86
C ASN A 411 -11.82 -49.78 63.35
N TYR A 412 -10.85 -49.15 64.01
CA TYR A 412 -10.98 -48.55 65.34
C TYR A 412 -10.99 -47.02 65.21
N LYS A 413 -12.11 -46.42 65.61
CA LYS A 413 -12.28 -44.97 65.48
C LYS A 413 -11.26 -44.21 66.31
N ASN A 414 -10.82 -43.05 65.83
CA ASN A 414 -9.92 -42.09 66.49
C ASN A 414 -10.30 -41.74 67.95
N SER A 415 -11.57 -41.92 68.34
CA SER A 415 -12.08 -41.67 69.70
C SER A 415 -12.08 -42.89 70.64
N GLU A 416 -11.86 -44.09 70.08
CA GLU A 416 -11.81 -45.40 70.74
C GLU A 416 -10.44 -46.08 70.55
N ASP A 417 -9.51 -45.39 69.88
CA ASP A 417 -8.15 -45.81 69.53
C ASP A 417 -7.08 -45.04 70.34
N ASP A 418 -6.03 -45.74 70.75
CA ASP A 418 -4.90 -45.19 71.50
C ASP A 418 -3.72 -44.71 70.61
N PHE A 419 -3.63 -45.18 69.34
CA PHE A 419 -2.71 -44.72 68.30
C PHE A 419 -3.43 -44.44 66.96
N PRO A 420 -4.32 -43.44 66.84
CA PRO A 420 -5.14 -43.19 65.64
C PRO A 420 -4.40 -42.91 64.31
N GLU A 421 -3.06 -42.96 64.28
CA GLU A 421 -2.23 -42.71 63.08
C GLU A 421 -1.37 -43.96 62.72
N ASP A 422 -1.54 -45.10 63.42
CA ASP A 422 -0.78 -46.33 63.19
C ASP A 422 -1.73 -47.51 62.95
N PRO A 423 -2.01 -47.89 61.69
CA PRO A 423 -2.98 -48.94 61.34
C PRO A 423 -2.52 -50.36 61.70
N THR A 424 -1.49 -50.47 62.53
CA THR A 424 -1.01 -51.70 63.13
C THR A 424 -1.15 -51.74 64.66
N GLU A 425 -1.63 -50.68 65.31
CA GLU A 425 -1.76 -50.54 66.76
C GLU A 425 -3.02 -49.75 67.16
N TRP A 426 -4.02 -50.38 67.78
CA TRP A 426 -5.26 -49.70 68.21
C TRP A 426 -5.43 -49.57 69.74
N ARG A 427 -4.41 -49.97 70.51
CA ARG A 427 -4.53 -50.12 71.96
C ARG A 427 -3.19 -50.00 72.70
N ASP A 428 -3.19 -49.23 73.78
CA ASP A 428 -2.14 -49.16 74.80
C ASP A 428 -2.72 -49.59 76.16
N THR A 429 -2.42 -50.82 76.61
CA THR A 429 -3.05 -51.40 77.80
C THR A 429 -2.40 -50.98 79.12
N ASP A 430 -1.11 -50.60 79.14
CA ASP A 430 -0.39 -50.17 80.34
C ASP A 430 -0.11 -48.63 80.40
N GLY A 431 -0.15 -47.96 79.24
CA GLY A 431 0.02 -46.52 79.07
C GLY A 431 1.46 -46.08 78.85
N ASP A 432 2.38 -46.95 78.40
CA ASP A 432 3.78 -46.61 78.15
C ASP A 432 4.06 -45.94 76.77
N GLY A 433 3.09 -46.00 75.84
CA GLY A 433 3.20 -45.47 74.49
C GLY A 433 3.72 -46.46 73.44
N VAL A 434 3.69 -47.77 73.71
CA VAL A 434 3.89 -48.84 72.73
C VAL A 434 2.61 -49.66 72.60
N GLY A 435 2.09 -49.81 71.38
CA GLY A 435 0.86 -50.57 71.15
C GLY A 435 1.00 -52.07 71.37
N ASN A 436 -0.11 -52.69 71.78
CA ASN A 436 -0.22 -54.11 72.15
C ASN A 436 0.21 -55.13 71.07
N ASN A 437 0.30 -54.77 69.78
CA ASN A 437 0.81 -55.70 68.76
C ASN A 437 2.34 -55.71 68.64
N ARG A 438 3.00 -54.67 69.18
CA ARG A 438 4.45 -54.47 69.19
C ARG A 438 5.09 -54.57 70.56
N ASP A 439 4.36 -54.24 71.61
CA ASP A 439 4.83 -54.47 72.97
C ASP A 439 5.00 -55.98 73.23
N GLY A 440 5.71 -56.30 74.32
CA GLY A 440 5.95 -57.65 74.75
C GLY A 440 5.64 -57.90 76.22
N ASP A 441 5.01 -56.95 76.93
CA ASP A 441 4.62 -57.00 78.35
C ASP A 441 3.34 -56.14 78.55
N ASP A 442 2.31 -56.45 77.74
CA ASP A 442 1.12 -55.65 77.42
C ASP A 442 0.41 -54.93 78.59
N ASP A 443 0.54 -55.40 79.84
CA ASP A 443 -0.10 -54.81 81.03
C ASP A 443 0.88 -54.23 82.07
N GLY A 444 2.18 -54.21 81.77
CA GLY A 444 3.24 -53.65 82.59
C GLY A 444 3.49 -54.37 83.93
N ASP A 445 2.99 -55.60 84.12
CA ASP A 445 3.20 -56.40 85.35
C ASP A 445 4.65 -56.92 85.50
N GLY A 446 5.40 -57.01 84.40
CA GLY A 446 6.78 -57.46 84.36
C GLY A 446 6.94 -58.92 83.89
N VAL A 447 5.95 -59.47 83.19
CA VAL A 447 5.90 -60.86 82.70
C VAL A 447 5.44 -60.87 81.25
N ILE A 448 6.42 -60.93 80.34
CA ILE A 448 6.20 -60.93 78.90
C ILE A 448 5.06 -61.85 78.41
N ASP A 449 4.24 -61.42 77.46
CA ASP A 449 2.92 -62.01 77.13
C ASP A 449 2.98 -63.49 76.77
N ILE A 450 4.06 -63.92 76.12
CA ILE A 450 4.29 -65.34 75.77
C ILE A 450 4.45 -66.25 77.00
N LEU A 451 4.67 -65.67 78.18
CA LEU A 451 4.79 -66.33 79.47
C LEU A 451 3.65 -65.98 80.44
N ASP A 452 2.88 -64.92 80.21
CA ASP A 452 1.74 -64.57 81.05
C ASP A 452 0.42 -65.27 80.65
N THR A 453 -0.52 -65.30 81.60
CA THR A 453 -1.80 -66.00 81.54
C THR A 453 -3.01 -65.06 81.45
N ARG A 454 -2.80 -63.74 81.59
CA ARG A 454 -3.77 -62.66 81.42
C ARG A 454 -3.06 -61.38 80.90
N PRO A 455 -2.47 -61.35 79.68
CA PRO A 455 -1.61 -60.24 79.23
C PRO A 455 -2.25 -58.84 79.21
N LEU A 456 -3.53 -58.69 79.51
CA LEU A 456 -4.26 -57.41 79.52
C LEU A 456 -4.78 -57.04 80.92
N ASP A 457 -4.27 -57.65 81.99
CA ASP A 457 -4.78 -57.52 83.36
C ASP A 457 -3.66 -57.69 84.40
N SER A 458 -3.02 -56.55 84.68
CA SER A 458 -1.96 -56.31 85.68
C SER A 458 -2.35 -56.63 87.13
N GLY A 459 -3.48 -57.30 87.33
CA GLY A 459 -3.97 -57.83 88.60
C GLY A 459 -2.89 -58.66 89.31
N GLY A 460 -2.22 -58.01 90.25
CA GLY A 460 -0.92 -58.46 90.73
C GLY A 460 -0.83 -59.90 91.22
N THR A 461 0.22 -60.57 90.71
CA THR A 461 1.02 -61.62 91.35
C THR A 461 0.33 -62.83 92.00
N ILE A 462 0.70 -64.01 91.50
CA ILE A 462 1.23 -65.22 92.22
C ILE A 462 0.63 -66.50 91.63
N ILE A 463 1.49 -67.37 91.09
CA ILE A 463 1.38 -68.83 91.31
C ILE A 463 2.75 -69.40 91.72
N GLN A 464 2.88 -69.77 92.99
CA GLN A 464 3.81 -70.83 93.37
C GLN A 464 3.21 -72.19 92.96
N PRO A 465 3.95 -73.09 92.29
CA PRO A 465 3.46 -74.42 91.97
C PRO A 465 3.53 -75.33 93.21
N GLY A 466 2.46 -75.35 94.01
CA GLY A 466 2.29 -76.33 95.10
C GLY A 466 1.70 -77.65 94.60
N PRO A 467 2.18 -78.81 95.08
CA PRO A 467 1.41 -80.06 94.98
C PRO A 467 1.26 -80.83 96.30
N GLN A 468 -0.01 -81.10 96.63
CA GLN A 468 -0.51 -82.33 97.29
C GLN A 468 -0.14 -82.65 98.75
N ASN A 469 -0.91 -82.04 99.66
CA ASN A 469 -1.67 -82.66 100.77
C ASN A 469 -0.98 -83.62 101.80
N SER A 470 -1.27 -83.34 103.09
CA SER A 470 -0.89 -84.06 104.33
C SER A 470 0.52 -83.82 104.91
N ASP A 471 0.62 -83.99 106.23
CA ASP A 471 1.63 -83.38 107.10
C ASP A 471 3.09 -83.86 106.94
N SER A 472 4.01 -82.90 107.12
CA SER A 472 5.35 -83.03 107.70
C SER A 472 6.49 -83.71 106.91
N ALA A 473 7.34 -82.83 106.35
CA ALA A 473 8.78 -82.72 106.64
C ALA A 473 9.85 -83.49 105.80
N GLU A 474 10.91 -82.73 105.52
CA GLU A 474 12.31 -83.07 105.17
C GLU A 474 12.73 -83.36 103.70
N SER A 475 13.58 -82.42 103.23
CA SER A 475 14.78 -82.53 102.39
C SER A 475 14.73 -82.89 100.88
N GLU A 476 15.16 -81.90 100.09
CA GLU A 476 16.12 -81.97 98.96
C GLU A 476 15.94 -83.02 97.84
N GLU A 477 15.54 -82.55 96.64
CA GLU A 477 16.46 -82.53 95.47
C GLU A 477 16.01 -81.46 94.46
N SER A 478 16.94 -80.91 93.66
CA SER A 478 16.72 -79.76 92.78
C SER A 478 16.55 -80.14 91.31
N GLY A 479 15.74 -79.35 90.58
CA GLY A 479 15.52 -79.49 89.14
C GLY A 479 15.67 -78.15 88.41
N VAL A 480 16.91 -77.67 88.25
CA VAL A 480 17.21 -76.49 87.44
C VAL A 480 17.25 -76.90 85.97
N ILE A 481 16.38 -76.33 85.13
CA ILE A 481 16.53 -76.41 83.67
C ILE A 481 17.54 -75.35 83.25
N THR A 482 18.72 -75.78 82.81
CA THR A 482 19.73 -74.91 82.21
C THR A 482 19.61 -74.97 80.69
N ILE A 483 19.22 -73.87 80.06
CA ILE A 483 19.35 -73.69 78.60
C ILE A 483 20.83 -73.49 78.29
N SER A 484 21.36 -74.16 77.27
CA SER A 484 22.77 -74.03 76.91
C SER A 484 23.01 -72.69 76.20
N ILE A 485 24.14 -72.04 76.49
CA ILE A 485 24.64 -70.91 75.68
C ILE A 485 24.77 -71.32 74.21
N GLN A 486 24.97 -72.61 73.94
CA GLN A 486 25.04 -73.16 72.59
C GLN A 486 23.70 -73.10 71.84
N ASP A 487 22.56 -73.19 72.54
CA ASP A 487 21.22 -73.11 71.94
C ASP A 487 20.85 -71.65 71.64
N ILE A 488 21.22 -70.72 72.55
CA ILE A 488 21.09 -69.27 72.35
C ILE A 488 21.94 -68.81 71.15
N LEU A 489 23.16 -69.32 71.00
CA LEU A 489 24.02 -69.04 69.85
C LEU A 489 23.48 -69.62 68.53
N ILE A 490 22.75 -70.74 68.55
CA ILE A 490 22.07 -71.28 67.35
C ILE A 490 20.91 -70.37 66.93
N LEU A 491 20.12 -69.87 67.86
CA LEU A 491 19.02 -68.93 67.57
C LEU A 491 19.55 -67.60 66.98
N LEU A 492 20.61 -67.03 67.56
CA LEU A 492 21.27 -65.83 67.02
C LEU A 492 21.93 -66.06 65.64
N ALA A 493 22.42 -67.27 65.37
CA ALA A 493 22.97 -67.64 64.06
C ALA A 493 21.90 -67.75 62.97
N ILE A 494 20.67 -68.16 63.32
CA ILE A 494 19.54 -68.23 62.38
C ILE A 494 19.02 -66.83 62.04
N SER A 495 18.88 -65.96 63.04
CA SER A 495 18.51 -64.54 62.86
C SER A 495 19.49 -63.80 61.93
N SER A 496 20.79 -63.93 62.18
CA SER A 496 21.83 -63.26 61.36
C SER A 496 21.97 -63.82 59.94
N ALA A 497 21.54 -65.06 59.68
CA ALA A 497 21.51 -65.61 58.32
C ALA A 497 20.37 -65.02 57.46
N ALA A 498 19.23 -64.69 58.07
CA ALA A 498 18.09 -64.11 57.37
C ALA A 498 18.40 -62.71 56.83
N THR A 499 18.97 -61.84 57.68
CA THR A 499 19.29 -60.44 57.33
C THR A 499 20.37 -60.32 56.24
N ILE A 500 21.40 -61.18 56.27
CA ILE A 500 22.44 -61.23 55.23
C ILE A 500 21.86 -61.65 53.86
N THR A 501 20.85 -62.53 53.84
CA THR A 501 20.22 -63.00 52.60
C THR A 501 19.40 -61.89 51.92
N PHE A 502 18.78 -61.00 52.70
CA PHE A 502 18.02 -59.86 52.18
C PHE A 502 18.94 -58.81 51.52
N LEU A 503 20.05 -58.46 52.19
CA LEU A 503 21.06 -57.52 51.68
C LEU A 503 21.74 -58.00 50.38
N TRP A 504 21.88 -59.32 50.18
CA TRP A 504 22.42 -59.88 48.93
C TRP A 504 21.44 -59.86 47.76
N ARG A 505 20.12 -59.74 48.03
CA ARG A 505 19.08 -59.66 47.01
C ARG A 505 18.86 -58.23 46.52
N ALA A 506 18.95 -57.25 47.44
CA ALA A 506 18.89 -55.82 47.10
C ALA A 506 20.06 -55.36 46.20
N ARG A 507 21.28 -55.87 46.43
CA ARG A 507 22.50 -55.48 45.69
C ARG A 507 22.60 -55.93 44.23
N LYS A 508 21.50 -56.42 43.62
CA LYS A 508 21.53 -57.07 42.29
C LYS A 508 20.68 -56.40 41.19
N LYS A 509 20.07 -55.24 41.46
CA LYS A 509 19.62 -54.27 40.45
C LYS A 509 20.58 -53.07 40.54
N GLU A 510 21.68 -53.02 39.79
CA GLU A 510 21.87 -52.64 38.38
C GLU A 510 22.83 -51.43 38.37
N PRO A 511 23.60 -51.21 37.29
CA PRO A 511 23.36 -49.97 36.57
C PRO A 511 23.50 -50.06 35.04
N LYS A 512 22.65 -49.28 34.37
CA LYS A 512 22.83 -48.49 33.13
C LYS A 512 23.82 -48.99 32.06
N LYS A 513 23.30 -49.12 30.83
CA LYS A 513 24.09 -48.99 29.59
C LYS A 513 23.99 -47.56 29.08
N GLU A 514 25.11 -46.87 28.99
CA GLU A 514 25.36 -45.83 27.97
C GLU A 514 26.23 -46.44 26.87
N VAL A 515 25.90 -46.21 25.60
CA VAL A 515 26.87 -46.12 24.49
C VAL A 515 26.31 -45.15 23.44
N GLU A 516 27.11 -44.13 23.10
CA GLU A 516 26.87 -43.15 22.04
C GLU A 516 27.13 -43.68 20.60
N LYS A 517 26.61 -42.92 19.61
CA LYS A 517 27.12 -42.69 18.23
C LYS A 517 27.17 -43.87 17.23
N GLU A 518 26.46 -43.71 16.11
CA GLU A 518 27.01 -43.19 14.82
C GLU A 518 25.96 -43.27 13.70
N ALA A 519 25.51 -42.12 13.19
CA ALA A 519 25.09 -41.85 11.79
C ALA A 519 24.54 -40.41 11.71
#